data_AF-A0A7K1D3C1-F1
#
_entry.id   AF-A0A7K1D3C1-F1
#
_cell.length_a   1.000
_cell.length_b   1.000
_cell.length_c   1.000
_cell.angle_alpha   90.00
_cell.angle_beta   90.00
_cell.angle_gamma   90.00
#
_symmetry.space_group_name_H-M   'P 1'
#
loop_
_entity.id
_entity.type
_entity.pdbx_description
1 polymer ?
#
loop_
_entity_poly.entity_id
_entity_poly.type
_entity_poly.pdbx_seq_one_letter_code
_entity_poly.pdbx_strand_id
1 'polypeptide(L)'
;MLPERNLSLWADSVNRARSETLNQNLDIDVAIIGGGFSGLWSAFHLISGDPTLKIALFEAHHIGFGASGRNGGWLSADYPVSRNTLIKRIG
;
A
#
# COMPACT_ATOMS: atom_id res chain seq x y z
N MET A 1 -28.70 -1.08 -15.30
CA MET A 1 -27.81 -2.02 -14.58
C MET A 1 -26.40 -1.72 -15.06
N LEU A 2 -25.60 -0.97 -14.27
CA LEU A 2 -24.24 -0.62 -14.68
C LEU A 2 -23.38 -1.89 -14.69
N PRO A 3 -22.48 -2.07 -15.67
CA PRO A 3 -21.73 -3.32 -15.82
C PRO A 3 -20.78 -3.52 -14.64
N GLU A 4 -20.51 -4.80 -14.37
CA GLU A 4 -19.43 -5.38 -13.58
C GLU A 4 -18.28 -4.40 -13.28
N ARG A 5 -17.88 -4.32 -12.01
CA ARG A 5 -16.78 -3.45 -11.54
C ARG A 5 -15.57 -3.59 -12.48
N ASN A 6 -15.12 -2.48 -13.05
CA ASN A 6 -13.94 -2.42 -13.92
C ASN A 6 -12.66 -2.59 -13.08
N LEU A 7 -12.44 -3.80 -12.58
CA LEU A 7 -11.27 -4.20 -11.80
C LEU A 7 -10.17 -4.69 -12.76
N SER A 8 -8.90 -4.44 -12.39
CA SER A 8 -7.78 -5.08 -13.09
C SER A 8 -7.81 -6.59 -12.86
N LEU A 9 -7.21 -7.36 -13.78
CA LEU A 9 -7.07 -8.81 -13.63
C LEU A 9 -6.49 -9.20 -12.25
N TRP A 10 -5.50 -8.45 -11.78
CA TRP A 10 -4.86 -8.66 -10.46
C TRP A 10 -5.79 -8.36 -9.29
N ALA A 11 -6.68 -7.38 -9.44
CA ALA A 11 -7.64 -7.01 -8.43
C ALA A 11 -8.78 -8.02 -8.29
N ASP A 12 -9.11 -8.68 -9.41
CA ASP A 12 -10.18 -9.68 -9.52
C ASP A 12 -9.71 -11.09 -9.12
N SER A 13 -8.42 -11.40 -9.31
CA SER A 13 -7.84 -12.71 -8.99
C SER A 13 -7.59 -12.95 -7.50
N VAL A 14 -7.82 -11.97 -6.63
CA VAL A 14 -7.51 -12.06 -5.20
C VAL A 14 -8.76 -11.88 -4.34
N ASN A 15 -8.91 -12.73 -3.32
CA ASN A 15 -9.90 -12.50 -2.29
C ASN A 15 -9.43 -11.35 -1.40
N ARG A 16 -10.04 -10.18 -1.57
CA ARG A 16 -9.69 -8.98 -0.83
C ARG A 16 -10.19 -9.10 0.60
N ALA A 17 -9.29 -8.95 1.57
CA ALA A 17 -9.69 -8.82 2.96
C ALA A 17 -10.68 -7.65 3.11
N ARG A 18 -11.83 -7.94 3.69
CA ARG A 18 -12.82 -6.91 4.05
C ARG A 18 -12.41 -6.35 5.40
N SER A 19 -12.16 -5.05 5.49
CA SER A 19 -12.01 -4.38 6.78
C SER A 19 -13.35 -3.78 7.20
N GLU A 20 -13.56 -3.70 8.50
CA GLU A 20 -14.67 -2.99 9.09
C GLU A 20 -14.29 -1.52 9.31
N THR A 21 -15.30 -0.64 9.32
CA THR A 21 -15.10 0.75 9.73
C THR A 21 -14.80 0.77 11.21
N LEU A 22 -13.70 1.43 11.60
CA LEU A 22 -13.39 1.59 13.01
C LEU A 22 -14.44 2.49 13.68
N ASN A 23 -15.16 1.94 14.66
CA ASN A 23 -16.21 2.61 15.42
C ASN A 23 -15.90 2.68 16.93
N GLN A 24 -14.69 2.32 17.32
CA GLN A 24 -14.23 2.27 18.69
C GLN A 24 -12.80 2.80 18.81
N ASN A 25 -12.40 3.17 20.01
CA ASN A 25 -11.01 3.50 20.29
C ASN A 25 -10.16 2.22 20.31
N LEU A 26 -8.93 2.30 19.80
CA LEU A 26 -7.95 1.22 19.87
C LEU A 26 -6.79 1.63 20.79
N ASP A 27 -6.34 0.68 21.61
CA ASP A 27 -5.09 0.76 22.36
C ASP A 27 -4.01 0.01 21.58
N ILE A 28 -3.13 0.76 20.92
CA ILE A 28 -2.14 0.27 19.95
C ILE A 28 -0.82 1.01 20.13
N ASP A 29 0.27 0.34 19.80
CA ASP A 29 1.61 0.91 19.86
C ASP A 29 1.90 1.77 18.63
N VAL A 30 1.39 1.35 17.46
CA VAL A 30 1.62 2.03 16.18
C VAL A 30 0.35 2.12 15.35
N ALA A 31 0.02 3.35 14.94
CA ALA A 31 -1.01 3.64 13.95
C ALA A 31 -0.37 3.97 12.59
N ILE A 32 -0.76 3.27 11.54
CA ILE A 32 -0.29 3.48 10.17
C ILE A 32 -1.45 4.02 9.32
N ILE A 33 -1.25 5.17 8.69
CA ILE A 33 -2.25 5.80 7.83
C ILE A 33 -1.89 5.57 6.36
N GLY A 34 -2.74 4.85 5.63
CA GLY A 34 -2.62 4.53 4.21
C GLY A 34 -2.30 3.05 3.95
N GLY A 35 -3.21 2.36 3.27
CA GLY A 35 -3.10 0.94 2.93
C GLY A 35 -2.39 0.66 1.61
N GLY A 36 -1.40 1.47 1.25
CA GLY A 36 -0.54 1.27 0.08
C GLY A 36 0.72 0.45 0.40
N PHE A 37 1.64 0.34 -0.56
CA PHE A 37 2.90 -0.39 -0.37
C PHE A 37 3.70 0.15 0.81
N SER A 38 3.85 1.47 0.94
CA SER A 38 4.61 2.05 2.05
C SER A 38 4.03 1.64 3.41
N GLY A 39 2.72 1.79 3.61
CA GLY A 39 2.08 1.43 4.89
C GLY A 39 2.15 -0.07 5.19
N LEU A 40 1.90 -0.92 4.18
CA LEU A 40 2.00 -2.38 4.34
C LEU A 40 3.43 -2.84 4.61
N TRP A 41 4.42 -2.28 3.91
CA TRP A 41 5.84 -2.58 4.14
C TRP A 41 6.31 -2.09 5.52
N SER A 42 5.84 -0.92 5.97
CA SER A 42 6.09 -0.46 7.33
C SER A 42 5.52 -1.44 8.37
N ALA A 43 4.26 -1.85 8.22
CA ALA A 43 3.63 -2.82 9.12
C ALA A 43 4.39 -4.15 9.15
N PHE A 44 4.75 -4.67 7.97
CA PHE A 44 5.52 -5.91 7.81
C PHE A 44 6.85 -5.85 8.55
N HIS A 45 7.64 -4.79 8.36
CA HIS A 45 8.93 -4.67 9.02
C HIS A 45 8.83 -4.46 10.53
N LEU A 46 7.81 -3.71 10.99
CA LEU A 46 7.57 -3.52 12.42
C LEU A 46 7.24 -4.86 13.11
N ILE A 47 6.28 -5.63 12.59
CA ILE A 47 5.93 -6.95 13.14
C ILE A 47 7.09 -7.94 13.03
N SER A 48 7.88 -7.87 11.95
CA SER A 48 9.05 -8.74 11.78
C SER A 48 10.17 -8.41 12.77
N GLY A 49 10.34 -7.13 13.14
CA GLY A 49 11.34 -6.69 14.11
C GLY A 49 10.92 -6.92 15.56
N ASP A 50 9.64 -6.68 15.86
CA ASP A 50 9.03 -6.94 17.16
C ASP A 50 7.60 -7.47 17.00
N PRO A 51 7.40 -8.79 17.12
CA PRO A 51 6.08 -9.41 17.00
C PRO A 51 5.10 -9.05 18.12
N THR A 52 5.54 -8.37 19.19
CA THR A 52 4.67 -7.99 20.30
C THR A 52 3.90 -6.69 20.07
N LEU A 53 4.31 -5.90 19.05
CA LEU A 53 3.67 -4.64 18.72
C LEU A 53 2.22 -4.83 18.25
N LYS A 54 1.30 -4.10 18.88
CA LYS A 54 -0.08 -3.91 18.42
C LYS A 54 -0.09 -2.83 17.34
N ILE A 55 -0.22 -3.25 16.09
CA ILE A 55 -0.22 -2.35 14.93
C ILE A 55 -1.62 -2.28 14.32
N ALA A 56 -2.14 -1.08 14.11
CA ALA A 56 -3.33 -0.87 13.29
C ALA A 56 -2.98 -0.06 12.03
N LEU A 57 -3.46 -0.55 10.89
CA LEU A 57 -3.34 0.12 9.59
C LEU A 57 -4.73 0.57 9.12
N PHE A 58 -4.82 1.85 8.76
CA PHE A 58 -6.06 2.50 8.38
C PHE A 58 -6.02 2.90 6.91
N GLU A 59 -7.11 2.64 6.19
CA GLU A 59 -7.28 3.03 4.79
C GLU A 59 -8.70 3.57 4.62
N ALA A 60 -8.84 4.70 3.91
CA ALA A 60 -10.13 5.36 3.71
C ALA A 60 -11.05 4.56 2.74
N HIS A 61 -10.46 3.75 1.87
CA HIS A 61 -11.18 2.92 0.91
C HIS A 61 -10.94 1.42 1.14
N HIS A 62 -10.18 0.78 0.27
CA HIS A 62 -9.75 -0.60 0.41
C HIS A 62 -8.24 -0.67 0.31
N ILE A 63 -7.63 -1.68 0.92
CA ILE A 63 -6.18 -1.90 0.83
C ILE A 63 -5.74 -1.93 -0.63
N GLY A 64 -4.74 -1.12 -0.98
CA GLY A 64 -4.26 -0.95 -2.34
C GLY A 64 -5.08 -0.01 -3.23
N PHE A 65 -6.11 0.70 -2.74
CA PHE A 65 -6.92 1.61 -3.56
C PHE A 65 -6.11 2.69 -4.31
N GLY A 66 -5.03 3.18 -3.69
CA GLY A 66 -4.20 4.27 -4.20
C GLY A 66 -3.32 3.91 -5.41
N ALA A 67 -2.15 4.55 -5.49
CA ALA A 67 -1.18 4.29 -6.56
C ALA A 67 -0.68 2.82 -6.52
N SER A 68 -0.55 2.23 -5.33
CA SER A 68 0.02 0.90 -5.16
C SER A 68 -0.79 -0.24 -5.79
N GLY A 69 -2.12 -0.18 -5.83
CA GLY A 69 -2.93 -1.21 -6.50
C GLY A 69 -3.35 -0.87 -7.93
N ARG A 70 -3.02 0.34 -8.41
CA ARG A 70 -3.29 0.82 -9.78
C ARG A 70 -2.01 1.13 -10.55
N ASN A 71 -0.87 0.60 -10.10
CA ASN A 71 0.40 0.75 -10.78
C ASN A 71 0.44 -0.16 -12.03
N GLY A 72 1.25 0.19 -13.03
CA GLY A 72 1.39 -0.57 -14.27
C GLY A 72 2.22 -1.85 -14.17
N GLY A 73 2.48 -2.36 -12.97
CA GLY A 73 3.36 -3.51 -12.71
C GLY A 73 4.85 -3.19 -12.87
N TRP A 74 5.23 -1.92 -12.90
CA TRP A 74 6.61 -1.51 -13.13
C TRP A 74 7.45 -1.71 -11.87
N LEU A 75 8.48 -2.54 -11.96
CA LEU A 75 9.53 -2.68 -10.95
C LEU A 75 10.88 -2.50 -11.64
N SER A 76 11.63 -1.48 -11.22
CA SER A 76 12.97 -1.21 -11.75
C SER A 76 13.90 -0.74 -10.64
N ALA A 77 15.17 -1.13 -10.74
CA ALA A 77 16.26 -0.59 -9.94
C ALA A 77 16.82 0.72 -10.55
N ASP A 78 16.42 1.07 -11.77
CA ASP A 78 16.78 2.32 -12.42
C ASP A 78 15.85 3.47 -12.00
N TYR A 79 16.35 4.69 -12.14
CA TYR A 79 15.56 5.89 -11.94
C TYR A 79 14.59 6.13 -13.11
N PRO A 80 13.48 6.86 -12.89
CA PRO A 80 12.53 7.23 -13.94
C PRO A 80 13.06 8.34 -14.88
N VAL A 81 14.38 8.46 -15.05
CA VAL A 81 15.06 9.43 -15.92
C VAL A 81 16.36 8.82 -16.45
N SER A 82 16.88 9.34 -17.57
CA SER A 82 18.16 8.87 -18.11
C SER A 82 19.34 9.21 -17.18
N ARG A 83 20.40 8.40 -17.24
CA ARG A 83 21.66 8.65 -16.51
C ARG A 83 22.20 10.06 -16.75
N ASN A 84 22.15 10.55 -17.99
CA ASN A 84 22.59 11.92 -18.33
C ASN A 84 21.73 12.99 -17.64
N THR A 85 20.44 12.73 -17.41
CA THR A 85 19.55 13.66 -16.70
C THR A 85 19.84 13.67 -15.21
N LEU A 86 20.14 12.52 -14.60
CA LEU A 86 20.59 12.44 -13.21
C LEU A 86 21.86 13.24 -12.99
N ILE A 87 22.90 12.99 -13.79
CA ILE A 87 24.19 13.68 -13.65
C ILE A 87 24.01 15.20 -13.66
N LYS A 88 23.19 15.72 -14.59
CA LYS A 88 22.88 17.16 -14.67
C LYS A 88 22.17 17.73 -13.43
N ARG A 89 21.40 16.91 -12.69
CA ARG A 89 20.60 17.37 -11.54
C ARG A 89 21.34 17.26 -10.21
N ILE A 90 22.19 16.26 -10.04
CA ILE A 90 22.77 15.91 -8.74
C ILE A 90 24.32 15.82 -8.71
N GLY A 91 25.01 15.91 -9.86
CA GLY A 91 26.48 15.84 -9.96
C GLY A 91 27.00 14.48 -10.42
#